data_AF-A0A926I0Q7-F1
#
_entry.id   AF-A0A926I0Q7-F1
#
_cell.length_a   1.000
_cell.length_b   1.000
_cell.length_c   1.000
_cell.angle_alpha   90.00
_cell.angle_beta   90.00
_cell.angle_gamma   90.00
#
_symmetry.space_group_name_H-M   'P 1'
#
loop_
_entity.id
_entity.type
_entity.pdbx_description
1 polymer ?
#
loop_
_entity_poly.entity_id
_entity_poly.type
_entity_poly.pdbx_seq_one_letter_code
_entity_poly.pdbx_strand_id
1 'polypeptide(L)'
;MEIEFVQISEQLPFPAEFMRYLSASRQQRIHRFRNDNDKKRGLLAELLIQKYASRLYNMGRNEYEIQTTEYGKPYIPELPEYHFSISHSGLYAAIGVSKAPIGIDVETISPIDLAVAKRFFAGEEYAYVMEPESIPKRWIRFYRIWTLKESYVKAMGWGMYRSFSSFTFHCDRETITCEDLEGEQGFQFRSEPFAKTYLVSICHQEKAISRYVVKGEEEFYKSWMEEVGSVK
;
A
#
# COMPACT_ATOMS: atom_id res chain seq x y z
N MET A 1 -4.89 -4.70 -13.62
CA MET A 1 -4.52 -4.59 -12.19
C MET A 1 -5.77 -4.58 -11.32
N GLU A 2 -5.68 -5.11 -10.12
CA GLU A 2 -6.77 -5.14 -9.13
C GLU A 2 -6.35 -4.40 -7.87
N ILE A 3 -7.25 -3.61 -7.30
CA ILE A 3 -7.04 -2.85 -6.06
C ILE A 3 -8.15 -3.20 -5.07
N GLU A 4 -7.79 -3.49 -3.82
CA GLU A 4 -8.77 -3.74 -2.75
C GLU A 4 -8.37 -3.02 -1.47
N PHE A 5 -9.35 -2.32 -0.86
CA PHE A 5 -9.26 -1.68 0.44
C PHE A 5 -10.18 -2.36 1.43
N VAL A 6 -9.69 -2.57 2.64
CA VAL A 6 -10.46 -3.06 3.78
C VAL A 6 -10.45 -1.99 4.86
N GLN A 7 -11.64 -1.53 5.23
CA GLN A 7 -11.84 -0.61 6.34
C GLN A 7 -11.96 -1.38 7.65
N ILE A 8 -11.01 -1.21 8.58
CA ILE A 8 -11.11 -1.75 9.94
C ILE A 8 -12.15 -0.98 10.75
N SER A 9 -12.85 -1.68 11.63
CA SER A 9 -13.75 -1.09 12.61
C SER A 9 -13.05 -0.98 13.96
N GLU A 10 -13.11 0.18 14.59
CA GLU A 10 -12.60 0.36 15.96
C GLU A 10 -13.51 -0.27 17.01
N GLN A 11 -14.76 -0.59 16.64
CA GLN A 11 -15.74 -1.20 17.54
C GLN A 11 -15.59 -2.72 17.62
N LEU A 12 -15.04 -3.36 16.58
CA LEU A 12 -14.84 -4.79 16.55
C LEU A 12 -13.57 -5.19 17.32
N PRO A 13 -13.56 -6.33 18.03
CA PRO A 13 -12.35 -6.83 18.67
C PRO A 13 -11.31 -7.26 17.63
N PHE A 14 -10.07 -7.50 18.09
CA PHE A 14 -9.06 -8.15 17.27
C PHE A 14 -9.49 -9.59 16.93
N PRO A 15 -9.55 -9.98 15.64
CA PRO A 15 -10.06 -11.29 15.22
C PRO A 15 -8.96 -12.35 15.27
N ALA A 16 -8.62 -12.74 16.50
CA ALA A 16 -7.50 -13.63 16.82
C ALA A 16 -7.60 -15.00 16.14
N GLU A 17 -8.81 -15.46 15.80
CA GLU A 17 -9.04 -16.71 15.09
C GLU A 17 -8.35 -16.75 13.73
N PHE A 18 -8.09 -15.60 13.09
CA PHE A 18 -7.39 -15.56 11.81
C PHE A 18 -5.86 -15.62 11.94
N MET A 19 -5.31 -15.47 13.14
CA MET A 19 -3.86 -15.58 13.36
C MET A 19 -3.33 -16.98 13.01
N ARG A 20 -4.17 -18.01 13.11
CA ARG A 20 -3.82 -19.39 12.74
C ARG A 20 -3.47 -19.55 11.26
N TYR A 21 -3.82 -18.58 10.41
CA TYR A 21 -3.52 -18.60 8.96
C TYR A 21 -2.16 -17.99 8.62
N LEU A 22 -1.47 -17.39 9.57
CA LEU A 22 -0.18 -16.75 9.36
C LEU A 22 0.96 -17.65 9.82
N SER A 23 2.16 -17.44 9.26
CA SER A 23 3.37 -18.09 9.76
C SER A 23 3.72 -17.63 11.18
N ALA A 24 4.47 -18.44 11.94
CA ALA A 24 4.84 -18.12 13.31
C ALA A 24 5.58 -16.77 13.44
N SER A 25 6.46 -16.44 12.48
CA SER A 25 7.19 -15.17 12.46
C SER A 25 6.26 -13.97 12.26
N ARG A 26 5.24 -14.10 11.40
CA ARG A 26 4.21 -13.07 11.18
C ARG A 26 3.29 -12.92 12.38
N GLN A 27 2.87 -14.03 12.99
CA GLN A 27 2.10 -13.99 14.23
C GLN A 27 2.85 -13.22 15.33
N GLN A 28 4.13 -13.55 15.55
CA GLN A 28 4.97 -12.83 16.51
C GLN A 28 5.10 -11.34 16.18
N ARG A 29 5.29 -10.98 14.90
CA ARG A 29 5.36 -9.57 14.49
C ARG A 29 4.08 -8.81 14.83
N ILE A 30 2.92 -9.39 14.56
CA ILE A 30 1.62 -8.77 14.87
C ILE A 30 1.43 -8.64 16.38
N HIS A 31 1.78 -9.66 17.16
CA HIS A 31 1.67 -9.62 18.63
C HIS A 31 2.52 -8.52 19.30
N ARG A 32 3.57 -8.02 18.63
CA ARG A 32 4.38 -6.90 19.14
C ARG A 32 3.68 -5.54 19.06
N PHE A 33 2.65 -5.39 18.24
CA PHE A 33 1.88 -4.16 18.20
C PHE A 33 1.10 -3.97 19.50
N ARG A 34 1.15 -2.76 20.04
CA ARG A 34 0.46 -2.42 21.30
C ARG A 34 -1.04 -2.22 21.10
N ASN A 35 -1.43 -1.59 20.01
CA ASN A 35 -2.82 -1.27 19.69
C ASN A 35 -3.44 -2.33 18.77
N ASP A 36 -4.71 -2.66 19.00
CA ASP A 36 -5.44 -3.64 18.21
C ASP A 36 -5.66 -3.19 16.76
N ASN A 37 -5.82 -1.89 16.50
CA ASN A 37 -5.93 -1.38 15.12
C ASN A 37 -4.65 -1.64 14.30
N ASP A 38 -3.47 -1.53 14.92
CA ASP A 38 -2.19 -1.90 14.28
C ASP A 38 -2.13 -3.42 14.02
N LYS A 39 -2.57 -4.22 15.00
CA LYS A 39 -2.64 -5.69 14.82
C LYS A 39 -3.57 -6.06 13.68
N LYS A 40 -4.76 -5.44 13.59
CA LYS A 40 -5.73 -5.65 12.53
C LYS A 40 -5.16 -5.29 11.16
N ARG A 41 -4.51 -4.12 11.01
CA ARG A 41 -3.85 -3.74 9.75
C ARG A 41 -2.77 -4.74 9.36
N GLY A 42 -1.94 -5.18 10.32
CA GLY A 42 -0.91 -6.20 10.09
C GLY A 42 -1.48 -7.55 9.69
N LEU A 43 -2.59 -7.98 10.31
CA LEU A 43 -3.29 -9.21 9.96
C LEU A 43 -3.91 -9.14 8.56
N LEU A 44 -4.64 -8.05 8.27
CA LEU A 44 -5.27 -7.84 6.97
C LEU A 44 -4.26 -7.78 5.83
N ALA A 45 -3.09 -7.18 6.05
CA ALA A 45 -2.00 -7.18 5.07
C ALA A 45 -1.62 -8.60 4.61
N GLU A 46 -1.48 -9.54 5.56
CA GLU A 46 -1.16 -10.95 5.24
C GLU A 46 -2.34 -11.67 4.58
N LEU A 47 -3.55 -11.51 5.12
CA LEU A 47 -4.75 -12.17 4.59
C LEU A 47 -5.11 -11.70 3.18
N LEU A 48 -4.88 -10.41 2.86
CA LEU A 48 -5.06 -9.87 1.51
C LEU A 48 -4.09 -10.53 0.53
N ILE A 49 -2.81 -10.68 0.87
CA ILE A 49 -1.86 -11.40 0.01
C ILE A 49 -2.33 -12.84 -0.20
N GLN A 50 -2.71 -13.53 0.88
CA GLN A 50 -3.16 -14.92 0.79
C GLN A 50 -4.40 -15.08 -0.10
N LYS A 51 -5.36 -14.17 0.02
CA LYS A 51 -6.58 -14.17 -0.81
C LYS A 51 -6.25 -14.06 -2.30
N TYR A 52 -5.39 -13.12 -2.66
CA TYR A 52 -5.03 -12.95 -4.07
C TYR A 52 -4.17 -14.11 -4.57
N ALA A 53 -3.25 -14.63 -3.77
CA ALA A 53 -2.46 -15.81 -4.12
C ALA A 53 -3.34 -17.04 -4.38
N SER A 54 -4.25 -17.37 -3.46
CA SER A 54 -5.18 -18.50 -3.61
C SER A 54 -6.09 -18.36 -4.84
N ARG A 55 -6.63 -17.15 -5.09
CA ARG A 55 -7.49 -16.91 -6.25
C ARG A 55 -6.74 -16.99 -7.58
N LEU A 56 -5.52 -16.47 -7.65
CA LEU A 56 -4.76 -16.39 -8.91
C LEU A 56 -4.17 -17.72 -9.33
N TYR A 57 -3.98 -18.66 -8.40
CA TYR A 57 -3.31 -19.94 -8.69
C TYR A 57 -4.19 -21.17 -8.42
N ASN A 58 -5.39 -21.01 -7.86
CA ASN A 58 -6.23 -22.14 -7.42
C ASN A 58 -5.44 -23.06 -6.45
N MET A 59 -4.53 -22.47 -5.69
CA MET A 59 -3.59 -23.15 -4.81
C MET A 59 -4.19 -23.34 -3.42
N GLY A 60 -3.97 -24.53 -2.87
CA GLY A 60 -4.26 -24.84 -1.48
C GLY A 60 -3.55 -23.89 -0.52
N ARG A 61 -4.16 -23.70 0.65
CA ARG A 61 -3.48 -23.03 1.77
C ARG A 61 -2.23 -23.86 2.11
N ASN A 62 -1.07 -23.22 2.21
CA ASN A 62 0.28 -23.80 2.44
C ASN A 62 1.03 -24.29 1.19
N GLU A 63 0.51 -24.08 -0.01
CA GLU A 63 1.25 -24.44 -1.23
C GLU A 63 2.21 -23.34 -1.71
N TYR A 64 2.18 -22.16 -1.11
CA TYR A 64 3.08 -21.04 -1.43
C TYR A 64 3.66 -20.38 -0.18
N GLU A 65 4.84 -19.79 -0.32
CA GLU A 65 5.50 -19.03 0.74
C GLU A 65 5.58 -17.54 0.36
N ILE A 66 5.10 -16.66 1.26
CA ILE A 66 5.30 -15.22 1.10
C ILE A 66 6.72 -14.88 1.56
N GLN A 67 7.60 -14.62 0.60
CA GLN A 67 8.97 -14.19 0.85
C GLN A 67 9.09 -12.67 0.74
N THR A 68 10.24 -12.13 1.11
CA THR A 68 10.56 -10.70 0.96
C THR A 68 11.89 -10.55 0.24
N THR A 69 11.95 -9.58 -0.67
CA THR A 69 13.20 -9.13 -1.30
C THR A 69 14.16 -8.55 -0.26
N GLU A 70 15.40 -8.27 -0.67
CA GLU A 70 16.44 -7.64 0.17
C GLU A 70 15.93 -6.37 0.88
N TYR A 71 15.09 -5.59 0.20
CA TYR A 71 14.55 -4.34 0.72
C TYR A 71 13.14 -4.47 1.33
N GLY A 72 12.68 -5.70 1.57
CA GLY A 72 11.45 -5.98 2.30
C GLY A 72 10.16 -5.98 1.47
N LYS A 73 10.22 -5.77 0.15
CA LYS A 73 9.04 -5.92 -0.72
C LYS A 73 8.62 -7.39 -0.74
N PRO A 74 7.38 -7.72 -0.38
CA PRO A 74 6.94 -9.11 -0.36
C PRO A 74 6.66 -9.61 -1.80
N TYR A 75 6.94 -10.88 -2.04
CA TYR A 75 6.71 -11.58 -3.31
C TYR A 75 6.43 -13.07 -3.04
N ILE A 76 5.89 -13.77 -4.03
CA ILE A 76 5.65 -15.22 -3.96
C ILE A 76 6.49 -15.85 -5.08
N PRO A 77 7.54 -16.64 -4.78
CA PRO A 77 8.41 -17.24 -5.79
C PRO A 77 7.67 -18.09 -6.83
N GLU A 78 6.59 -18.74 -6.43
CA GLU A 78 5.72 -19.56 -7.29
C GLU A 78 4.86 -18.72 -8.24
N LEU A 79 4.78 -17.40 -8.03
CA LEU A 79 3.99 -16.44 -8.82
C LEU A 79 4.85 -15.29 -9.36
N PRO A 80 5.92 -15.57 -10.14
CA PRO A 80 6.84 -14.54 -10.59
C PRO A 80 6.17 -13.53 -11.53
N GLU A 81 5.07 -13.89 -12.20
CA GLU A 81 4.31 -12.98 -13.07
C GLU A 81 3.37 -12.04 -12.31
N TYR A 82 3.18 -12.22 -10.99
CA TYR A 82 2.30 -11.36 -10.19
C TYR A 82 3.08 -10.53 -9.19
N HIS A 83 2.85 -9.23 -9.24
CA HIS A 83 3.39 -8.27 -8.30
C HIS A 83 2.28 -7.77 -7.39
N PHE A 84 2.62 -7.60 -6.12
CA PHE A 84 1.72 -7.04 -5.14
C PHE A 84 2.40 -5.95 -4.32
N SER A 85 1.58 -5.02 -3.85
CA SER A 85 1.99 -3.97 -2.95
C SER A 85 0.92 -3.78 -1.89
N ILE A 86 1.34 -3.63 -0.64
CA ILE A 86 0.48 -3.41 0.51
C ILE A 86 0.74 -2.02 1.07
N SER A 87 -0.31 -1.33 1.48
CA SER A 87 -0.20 -0.16 2.34
C SER A 87 -1.32 -0.15 3.37
N HIS A 88 -1.09 0.51 4.49
CA HIS A 88 -2.10 0.62 5.54
C HIS A 88 -1.88 1.90 6.33
N SER A 89 -2.95 2.65 6.59
CA SER A 89 -2.90 3.88 7.38
C SER A 89 -4.29 4.16 7.94
N GLY A 90 -4.35 4.75 9.13
CA GLY A 90 -5.61 5.00 9.84
C GLY A 90 -6.49 3.74 9.87
N LEU A 91 -7.71 3.83 9.35
CA LEU A 91 -8.66 2.73 9.36
C LEU A 91 -8.60 1.84 8.12
N TYR A 92 -7.57 1.93 7.27
CA TYR A 92 -7.52 1.17 6.04
C TYR A 92 -6.26 0.29 5.92
N ALA A 93 -6.46 -0.90 5.37
CA ALA A 93 -5.43 -1.69 4.72
C ALA A 93 -5.78 -1.82 3.24
N ALA A 94 -4.78 -1.80 2.37
CA ALA A 94 -4.93 -1.81 0.92
C ALA A 94 -3.94 -2.78 0.28
N ILE A 95 -4.37 -3.43 -0.80
CA ILE A 95 -3.52 -4.21 -1.70
C ILE A 95 -3.71 -3.74 -3.15
N GLY A 96 -2.62 -3.61 -3.88
CA GLY A 96 -2.62 -3.56 -5.33
C GLY A 96 -1.96 -4.81 -5.90
N VAL A 97 -2.56 -5.42 -6.93
CA VAL A 97 -2.06 -6.62 -7.60
C VAL A 97 -2.03 -6.40 -9.12
N SER A 98 -0.93 -6.75 -9.77
CA SER A 98 -0.76 -6.57 -11.22
C SER A 98 0.20 -7.61 -11.81
N LYS A 99 0.14 -7.77 -13.15
CA LYS A 99 1.11 -8.57 -13.92
C LYS A 99 2.43 -7.84 -14.22
N ALA A 100 2.54 -6.60 -13.77
CA ALA A 100 3.74 -5.77 -13.87
C ALA A 100 3.99 -5.11 -12.50
N PRO A 101 5.20 -4.59 -12.24
CA PRO A 101 5.50 -3.86 -11.01
C PRO A 101 4.41 -2.84 -10.64
N ILE A 102 3.92 -2.97 -9.41
CA ILE A 102 2.91 -2.10 -8.82
C ILE A 102 3.35 -1.67 -7.43
N GLY A 103 2.99 -0.44 -7.06
CA GLY A 103 3.12 0.10 -5.73
C GLY A 103 1.86 0.88 -5.35
N ILE A 104 1.35 0.65 -4.14
CA ILE A 104 0.24 1.41 -3.58
C ILE A 104 0.67 2.02 -2.26
N ASP A 105 0.25 3.26 -2.01
CA ASP A 105 0.39 3.88 -0.71
C ASP A 105 -0.87 4.65 -0.32
N VAL A 106 -1.35 4.42 0.91
CA VAL A 106 -2.50 5.11 1.48
C VAL A 106 -2.08 5.77 2.78
N GLU A 107 -2.36 7.06 2.93
CA GLU A 107 -2.03 7.79 4.14
C GLU A 107 -3.19 8.64 4.67
N THR A 108 -3.32 8.67 5.99
CA THR A 108 -4.26 9.57 6.68
C THR A 108 -3.69 10.98 6.66
N ILE A 109 -4.46 11.91 6.12
CA ILE A 109 -4.12 13.34 6.13
C ILE A 109 -4.35 13.86 7.54
N SER A 110 -3.25 14.21 8.21
CA SER A 110 -3.27 14.74 9.58
C SER A 110 -2.31 15.92 9.71
N PRO A 111 -2.45 16.76 10.76
CA PRO A 111 -1.51 17.84 11.00
C PRO A 111 -0.07 17.34 11.10
N ILE A 112 0.83 17.94 10.31
CA ILE A 112 2.26 17.63 10.31
C ILE A 112 3.11 18.91 10.25
N ASP A 113 4.31 18.84 10.82
CA ASP A 113 5.35 19.84 10.59
C ASP A 113 5.88 19.74 9.15
N LEU A 114 5.54 20.73 8.34
CA LEU A 114 5.95 20.81 6.93
C LEU A 114 7.47 20.95 6.76
N ALA A 115 8.24 21.25 7.82
CA ALA A 115 9.70 21.20 7.76
C ALA A 115 10.23 19.79 7.44
N VAL A 116 9.45 18.73 7.70
CA VAL A 116 9.76 17.36 7.29
C VAL A 116 9.94 17.25 5.77
N ALA A 117 9.14 17.99 4.98
CA ALA A 117 9.26 18.01 3.52
C ALA A 117 10.67 18.43 3.06
N LYS A 118 11.30 19.39 3.75
CA LYS A 118 12.66 19.86 3.43
C LYS A 118 13.72 18.77 3.60
N ARG A 119 13.47 17.78 4.46
CA ARG A 119 14.43 16.69 4.75
C ARG A 119 14.35 15.56 3.73
N PHE A 120 13.14 15.29 3.21
CA PHE A 120 12.90 14.11 2.38
C PHE A 120 12.63 14.43 0.91
N PHE A 121 12.06 15.59 0.59
CA PHE A 121 11.65 15.91 -0.78
C PHE A 121 12.75 16.65 -1.55
N ALA A 122 12.67 16.57 -2.88
CA ALA A 122 13.46 17.40 -3.75
C ALA A 122 13.09 18.89 -3.57
N GLY A 123 14.00 19.78 -3.97
CA GLY A 123 13.82 21.23 -3.77
C GLY A 123 12.53 21.77 -4.39
N GLU A 124 12.16 21.27 -5.57
CA GLU A 124 10.97 21.69 -6.32
C GLU A 124 9.67 21.18 -5.68
N GLU A 125 9.67 19.95 -5.19
CA GLU A 125 8.54 19.38 -4.43
C GLU A 125 8.34 20.09 -3.10
N TYR A 126 9.43 20.44 -2.41
CA TYR A 126 9.38 21.28 -1.22
C TYR A 126 8.76 22.64 -1.54
N ALA A 127 9.19 23.28 -2.63
CA ALA A 127 8.61 24.55 -3.08
C ALA A 127 7.10 24.43 -3.38
N TYR A 128 6.68 23.36 -4.07
CA TYR A 128 5.28 23.05 -4.34
C TYR A 128 4.45 22.90 -3.05
N VAL A 129 4.97 22.18 -2.05
CA VAL A 129 4.30 22.02 -0.75
C VAL A 129 4.17 23.38 -0.03
N MET A 130 5.17 24.26 -0.18
CA MET A 130 5.26 25.53 0.53
C MET A 130 4.63 26.74 -0.18
N GLU A 131 4.14 26.57 -1.41
CA GLU A 131 3.40 27.58 -2.15
C GLU A 131 2.29 28.26 -1.30
N PRO A 132 1.96 29.54 -1.55
CA PRO A 132 0.95 30.28 -0.77
C PRO A 132 -0.42 29.62 -0.83
N GLU A 133 -0.88 29.06 0.29
CA GLU A 133 -2.19 28.41 0.43
C GLU A 133 -2.51 28.12 1.91
N SER A 134 -3.75 27.72 2.22
CA SER A 134 -4.13 27.31 3.57
C SER A 134 -3.33 26.10 4.09
N ILE A 135 -3.10 26.05 5.41
CA ILE A 135 -2.35 24.97 6.05
C ILE A 135 -2.93 23.56 5.73
N PRO A 136 -4.25 23.31 5.79
CA PRO A 136 -4.81 22.01 5.42
C PRO A 136 -4.51 21.59 3.97
N LYS A 137 -4.55 22.53 3.03
CA LYS A 137 -4.20 22.24 1.63
C LYS A 137 -2.70 21.95 1.46
N ARG A 138 -1.83 22.60 2.25
CA ARG A 138 -0.40 22.25 2.29
C ARG A 138 -0.17 20.84 2.83
N TRP A 139 -0.93 20.40 3.84
CA TRP A 139 -0.90 19.00 4.26
C TRP A 139 -1.31 18.05 3.14
N ILE A 140 -2.39 18.36 2.40
CA ILE A 140 -2.78 17.55 1.23
C ILE A 140 -1.64 17.46 0.21
N ARG A 141 -0.96 18.59 -0.09
CA ARG A 141 0.20 18.60 -1.00
C ARG A 141 1.37 17.75 -0.46
N PHE A 142 1.66 17.85 0.83
CA PHE A 142 2.68 17.03 1.49
C PHE A 142 2.38 15.54 1.32
N TYR A 143 1.17 15.11 1.72
CA TYR A 143 0.77 13.71 1.61
C TYR A 143 0.69 13.23 0.15
N ARG A 144 0.42 14.12 -0.81
CA ARG A 144 0.47 13.81 -2.25
C ARG A 144 1.85 13.42 -2.70
N ILE A 145 2.85 14.25 -2.39
CA ILE A 145 4.23 13.90 -2.71
C ILE A 145 4.67 12.66 -1.92
N TRP A 146 4.36 12.59 -0.62
CA TRP A 146 4.73 11.46 0.23
C TRP A 146 4.24 10.12 -0.34
N THR A 147 2.91 10.00 -0.55
CA THR A 147 2.30 8.77 -1.04
C THR A 147 2.75 8.42 -2.45
N LEU A 148 2.98 9.42 -3.33
CA LEU A 148 3.55 9.18 -4.65
C LEU A 148 4.94 8.55 -4.56
N LYS A 149 5.82 9.12 -3.74
CA LYS A 149 7.18 8.60 -3.54
C LYS A 149 7.18 7.20 -2.93
N GLU A 150 6.39 6.97 -1.89
CA GLU A 150 6.21 5.64 -1.29
C GLU A 150 5.66 4.63 -2.30
N SER A 151 4.64 5.00 -3.08
CA SER A 151 4.09 4.11 -4.12
C SER A 151 5.14 3.77 -5.19
N TYR A 152 5.98 4.73 -5.60
CA TYR A 152 7.04 4.49 -6.58
C TYR A 152 8.13 3.55 -6.04
N VAL A 153 8.61 3.83 -4.84
CA VAL A 153 9.62 3.00 -4.16
C VAL A 153 9.10 1.59 -3.91
N LYS A 154 7.81 1.43 -3.56
CA LYS A 154 7.16 0.12 -3.45
C LYS A 154 7.03 -0.58 -4.80
N ALA A 155 6.78 0.13 -5.89
CA ALA A 155 6.74 -0.46 -7.22
C ALA A 155 8.11 -1.01 -7.64
N MET A 156 9.17 -0.22 -7.43
CA MET A 156 10.56 -0.58 -7.72
C MET A 156 11.12 -1.64 -6.77
N GLY A 157 10.60 -1.71 -5.54
CA GLY A 157 11.06 -2.66 -4.54
C GLY A 157 12.36 -2.27 -3.84
N TRP A 158 12.73 -0.99 -3.82
CA TRP A 158 13.94 -0.50 -3.14
C TRP A 158 13.78 -0.26 -1.65
N GLY A 159 12.55 -0.29 -1.12
CA GLY A 159 12.27 0.05 0.27
C GLY A 159 12.86 1.41 0.68
N MET A 160 13.15 1.59 1.97
CA MET A 160 13.70 2.86 2.48
C MET A 160 15.17 3.12 2.10
N TYR A 161 15.81 2.23 1.34
CA TYR A 161 17.22 2.41 0.93
C TYR A 161 17.38 3.60 -0.03
N ARG A 162 16.38 3.84 -0.87
CA ARG A 162 16.44 4.94 -1.83
C ARG A 162 16.00 6.25 -1.21
N SER A 163 16.86 7.27 -1.28
CA SER A 163 16.52 8.61 -0.80
C SER A 163 15.38 9.20 -1.61
N PHE A 164 14.37 9.74 -0.92
CA PHE A 164 13.25 10.43 -1.55
C PHE A 164 13.67 11.70 -2.30
N SER A 165 14.82 12.28 -1.97
CA SER A 165 15.38 13.43 -2.68
C SER A 165 16.13 13.07 -3.97
N SER A 166 16.27 11.78 -4.32
CA SER A 166 16.99 11.31 -5.52
C SER A 166 16.14 11.26 -6.79
N PHE A 167 14.84 11.51 -6.69
CA PHE A 167 13.89 11.56 -7.80
C PHE A 167 12.82 12.59 -7.49
N THR A 168 12.22 13.18 -8.53
CA THR A 168 11.32 14.33 -8.40
C THR A 168 9.98 14.04 -9.05
N PHE A 169 8.90 14.22 -8.29
CA PHE A 169 7.55 14.21 -8.83
C PHE A 169 7.11 15.61 -9.24
N HIS A 170 6.59 15.69 -10.46
CA HIS A 170 5.92 16.87 -10.99
C HIS A 170 4.42 16.59 -11.02
N CYS A 171 3.66 17.40 -10.29
CA CYS A 171 2.22 17.24 -10.13
C CYS A 171 1.49 18.43 -10.72
N ASP A 172 0.96 18.30 -11.93
CA ASP A 172 0.02 19.27 -12.47
C ASP A 172 -1.44 18.82 -12.21
N ARG A 173 -2.42 19.50 -12.82
CA ARG A 173 -3.85 19.20 -12.63
C ARG A 173 -4.30 17.91 -13.31
N GLU A 174 -3.64 17.51 -14.39
CA GLU A 174 -4.06 16.41 -15.28
C GLU A 174 -3.03 15.29 -15.35
N THR A 175 -1.77 15.58 -15.06
CA THR A 175 -0.64 14.68 -15.18
C THR A 175 0.23 14.65 -13.93
N ILE A 176 0.78 13.47 -13.68
CA ILE A 176 1.75 13.21 -12.63
C ILE A 176 2.91 12.50 -13.32
N THR A 177 4.09 13.09 -13.26
CA THR A 177 5.33 12.51 -13.81
C THR A 177 6.39 12.38 -12.73
N CYS A 178 7.33 11.47 -12.94
CA CYS A 178 8.48 11.26 -12.07
C CYS A 178 9.75 11.38 -12.91
N GLU A 179 10.64 12.27 -12.51
CA GLU A 179 11.99 12.40 -13.06
C GLU A 179 12.96 11.59 -12.20
N ASP A 180 13.44 10.49 -12.80
CA ASP A 180 14.39 9.58 -12.18
C ASP A 180 15.39 9.08 -13.24
N LEU A 181 16.68 9.40 -13.07
CA LEU A 181 17.77 8.98 -13.96
C LEU A 181 18.18 7.51 -13.78
N GLU A 182 17.91 6.93 -12.61
CA GLU A 182 18.20 5.54 -12.26
C GLU A 182 16.92 4.69 -12.24
N GLY A 183 15.79 5.30 -12.62
CA GLY A 183 14.46 4.71 -12.59
C GLY A 183 14.16 3.87 -13.82
N GLU A 184 13.36 2.83 -13.63
CA GLU A 184 12.72 2.15 -14.75
C GLU A 184 11.67 3.05 -15.41
N GLN A 185 11.57 2.93 -16.73
CA GLN A 185 10.63 3.70 -17.55
C GLN A 185 9.25 3.03 -17.60
N GLY A 186 8.23 3.78 -18.03
CA GLY A 186 6.90 3.24 -18.32
C GLY A 186 5.94 3.20 -17.12
N PHE A 187 6.34 3.72 -15.96
CA PHE A 187 5.41 3.91 -14.84
C PHE A 187 4.40 5.03 -15.11
N GLN A 188 3.20 4.80 -14.63
CA GLN A 188 2.09 5.73 -14.57
C GLN A 188 1.69 5.90 -13.11
N PHE A 189 1.17 7.08 -12.79
CA PHE A 189 0.86 7.46 -11.43
C PHE A 189 -0.59 7.93 -11.32
N ARG A 190 -1.29 7.45 -10.30
CA ARG A 190 -2.57 7.97 -9.86
C ARG A 190 -2.42 8.48 -8.44
N SER A 191 -3.04 9.61 -8.12
CA SER A 191 -3.08 10.14 -6.76
C SER A 191 -4.41 10.85 -6.55
N GLU A 192 -5.19 10.39 -5.58
CA GLU A 192 -6.54 10.91 -5.35
C GLU A 192 -6.92 10.93 -3.87
N PRO A 193 -7.80 11.86 -3.45
CA PRO A 193 -8.44 11.80 -2.15
C PRO A 193 -9.24 10.51 -1.99
N PHE A 194 -9.08 9.87 -0.84
CA PHE A 194 -9.77 8.64 -0.47
C PHE A 194 -10.45 8.81 0.89
N ALA A 195 -11.66 8.28 1.05
CA ALA A 195 -12.42 8.30 2.31
C ALA A 195 -12.39 9.66 3.07
N LYS A 196 -12.49 10.78 2.33
CA LYS A 196 -12.43 12.21 2.77
C LYS A 196 -11.12 12.67 3.42
N THR A 197 -10.50 11.87 4.27
CA THR A 197 -9.33 12.24 5.09
C THR A 197 -8.09 11.44 4.75
N TYR A 198 -8.11 10.69 3.65
CA TYR A 198 -6.96 9.91 3.21
C TYR A 198 -6.53 10.41 1.84
N LEU A 199 -5.28 10.14 1.53
CA LEU A 199 -4.77 10.21 0.19
C LEU A 199 -4.25 8.84 -0.21
N VAL A 200 -4.55 8.42 -1.43
CA VAL A 200 -3.98 7.21 -2.01
C VAL A 200 -3.21 7.55 -3.27
N SER A 201 -2.04 6.94 -3.42
CA SER A 201 -1.27 6.97 -4.65
C SER A 201 -0.96 5.56 -5.13
N ILE A 202 -1.04 5.36 -6.44
CA ILE A 202 -0.76 4.09 -7.11
C ILE A 202 0.26 4.36 -8.22
N CYS A 203 1.39 3.66 -8.14
CA CYS A 203 2.39 3.56 -9.19
C CYS A 203 2.22 2.23 -9.92
N HIS A 204 2.04 2.25 -11.24
CA HIS A 204 1.75 1.05 -12.02
C HIS A 204 2.25 1.15 -13.46
N GLN A 205 2.57 0.03 -14.10
CA GLN A 205 2.85 -0.03 -15.56
C GLN A 205 1.65 -0.55 -16.37
N GLU A 206 0.72 -1.25 -15.74
CA GLU A 206 -0.46 -1.79 -16.40
C GLU A 206 -1.54 -0.70 -16.58
N LYS A 207 -2.11 -0.54 -17.78
CA LYS A 207 -2.95 0.62 -18.10
C LYS A 207 -4.34 0.63 -17.44
N ALA A 208 -4.89 -0.53 -17.09
CA ALA A 208 -6.29 -0.66 -16.67
C ALA A 208 -6.46 -1.29 -15.28
N ILE A 209 -7.27 -0.64 -14.44
CA ILE A 209 -7.83 -1.25 -13.22
C ILE A 209 -9.01 -2.12 -13.64
N SER A 210 -8.85 -3.44 -13.57
CA SER A 210 -9.92 -4.40 -13.88
C SER A 210 -10.86 -4.62 -12.70
N ARG A 211 -10.41 -4.32 -11.48
CA ARG A 211 -11.21 -4.44 -10.25
C ARG A 211 -10.77 -3.42 -9.20
N TYR A 212 -11.73 -2.70 -8.63
CA TYR A 212 -11.51 -1.76 -7.53
C TYR A 212 -12.57 -2.02 -6.45
N VAL A 213 -12.14 -2.45 -5.26
CA VAL A 213 -13.05 -2.86 -4.18
C VAL A 213 -12.74 -2.09 -2.91
N VAL A 214 -13.78 -1.62 -2.23
CA VAL A 214 -13.69 -1.08 -0.87
C VAL A 214 -14.75 -1.80 -0.05
N LYS A 215 -14.35 -2.43 1.06
CA LYS A 215 -15.25 -3.18 1.94
C LYS A 215 -14.93 -3.00 3.41
N GLY A 216 -15.90 -3.32 4.25
CA GLY A 216 -15.71 -3.34 5.71
C GLY A 216 -15.00 -4.60 6.21
N GLU A 217 -14.49 -4.52 7.45
CA GLU A 217 -13.77 -5.60 8.14
C GLU A 217 -14.55 -6.93 8.18
N GLU A 218 -15.83 -6.91 8.57
CA GLU A 218 -16.65 -8.14 8.67
C GLU A 218 -16.90 -8.78 7.30
N GLU A 219 -17.20 -7.95 6.29
CA GLU A 219 -17.41 -8.41 4.92
C GLU A 219 -16.13 -9.04 4.36
N PHE A 220 -14.97 -8.44 4.66
CA PHE A 220 -13.69 -9.02 4.28
C PHE A 220 -13.51 -10.41 4.87
N TYR A 221 -13.63 -10.58 6.19
CA TYR A 221 -13.41 -11.89 6.83
C TYR A 221 -14.40 -12.96 6.35
N LYS A 222 -15.67 -12.59 6.13
CA LYS A 222 -16.66 -13.50 5.55
C LYS A 222 -16.24 -13.96 4.16
N SER A 223 -15.95 -13.02 3.25
CA SER A 223 -15.52 -13.36 1.87
C SER A 223 -14.20 -14.15 1.86
N TRP A 224 -13.28 -13.84 2.77
CA TRP A 224 -12.00 -14.53 2.89
C TRP A 224 -12.20 -16.00 3.30
N MET A 225 -13.11 -16.29 4.23
CA MET A 225 -13.40 -17.67 4.64
C MET A 225 -14.07 -18.49 3.51
N GLU A 226 -14.95 -17.84 2.74
CA GLU A 226 -15.61 -18.47 1.58
C GLU A 226 -14.60 -18.78 0.46
N GLU A 227 -13.73 -17.81 0.13
CA GLU A 227 -12.79 -17.91 -0.99
C GLU A 227 -11.53 -18.73 -0.67
N VAL A 228 -11.00 -18.60 0.56
CA VAL A 228 -9.69 -19.13 0.96
C VAL A 228 -9.82 -20.17 2.06
N GLY A 229 -10.63 -19.89 3.07
CA GLY A 229 -10.79 -20.75 4.24
C GLY A 229 -11.36 -22.14 3.96
N SER A 230 -12.03 -22.31 2.81
CA SER A 230 -12.63 -23.58 2.36
C SER A 230 -11.66 -24.49 1.59
N VAL A 231 -10.49 -23.99 1.20
CA VAL A 231 -9.48 -24.76 0.46
C VAL A 231 -8.67 -25.58 1.47
N LYS A 232 -9.00 -26.87 1.58
CA LYS A 232 -8.33 -27.86 2.45
C LYS A 232 -7.01 -28.32 1.88
#